data_AF-A0A3D5Q5T5-F1
#
_entry.id   AF-A0A3D5Q5T5-F1
#
_cell.length_a   1.000
_cell.length_b   1.000
_cell.length_c   1.000
_cell.angle_alpha   90.00
_cell.angle_beta   90.00
_cell.angle_gamma   90.00
#
_symmetry.space_group_name_H-M   'P 1'
#
loop_
_entity.id
_entity.type
_entity.pdbx_description
1 polymer ?
#
loop_
_entity_poly.entity_id
_entity_poly.type
_entity_poly.pdbx_seq_one_letter_code
_entity_poly.pdbx_strand_id
1 'polypeptide(L)'
;MGVMPLQFKEGTTRHTLQLDGTETYDVEGKPAPGATLELVIHRKTGEVDRVPVTCRLDTAEEVDIYKAGGVLQRFAQDFLESTSAA
;
A
#
# COMPACT_ATOMS: atom_id res chain seq x y z
N MET A 1 9.98 6.77 -0.72
CA MET A 1 9.83 6.55 0.73
C MET A 1 9.29 5.17 1.11
N GLY A 2 8.96 4.28 0.15
CA GLY A 2 8.50 2.92 0.49
C GLY A 2 7.11 2.85 1.12
N VAL A 3 6.31 3.91 1.02
CA VAL A 3 4.94 3.97 1.52
C VAL A 3 3.99 3.47 0.43
N MET A 4 2.99 2.66 0.81
CA MET A 4 1.96 2.18 -0.11
C MET A 4 0.83 3.23 -0.24
N PRO A 5 0.64 3.85 -1.40
CA PRO A 5 -0.47 4.78 -1.61
C PRO A 5 -1.76 3.99 -1.88
N LEU A 6 -2.78 4.24 -1.06
CA LEU A 6 -4.11 3.63 -1.20
C LEU A 6 -5.16 4.72 -1.41
N GLN A 7 -6.17 4.39 -2.21
CA GLN A 7 -7.28 5.28 -2.51
C GLN A 7 -8.60 4.56 -2.29
N PHE A 8 -9.54 5.18 -1.56
CA PHE A 8 -10.90 4.67 -1.48
C PHE A 8 -11.55 4.63 -2.87
N LYS A 9 -12.46 3.66 -3.09
CA LYS A 9 -13.30 3.66 -4.29
C LYS A 9 -14.22 4.89 -4.31
N GLU A 10 -14.70 5.23 -5.50
CA GLU A 10 -15.61 6.36 -5.68
C GLU A 10 -16.83 6.26 -4.73
N GLY A 11 -17.24 7.40 -4.18
CA GLY A 11 -18.33 7.47 -3.19
C GLY A 11 -17.93 7.02 -1.78
N THR A 12 -16.77 6.40 -1.59
CA THR A 12 -16.26 6.00 -0.26
C THR A 12 -15.27 7.03 0.25
N THR A 13 -15.46 7.47 1.48
CA THR A 13 -14.57 8.41 2.18
C THR A 13 -14.43 7.98 3.64
N ARG A 14 -13.47 8.59 4.36
CA ARG A 14 -13.37 8.40 5.82
C ARG A 14 -14.68 8.74 6.55
N HIS A 15 -15.46 9.69 6.04
CA HIS A 15 -16.70 10.13 6.69
C HIS A 15 -17.84 9.15 6.45
N THR A 16 -17.95 8.58 5.25
CA THR A 16 -18.97 7.55 4.95
C THR A 16 -18.70 6.26 5.72
N LEU A 17 -17.42 5.98 6.00
CA LEU A 17 -16.99 4.87 6.84
C LEU A 17 -16.95 5.20 8.34
N GLN A 18 -17.27 6.45 8.72
CA GLN A 18 -17.24 6.93 10.10
C GLN A 18 -15.91 6.65 10.82
N LEU A 19 -14.79 6.84 10.12
CA LEU A 19 -13.46 6.65 10.69
C LEU A 19 -13.10 7.86 11.55
N ASP A 20 -12.78 7.61 12.80
CA ASP A 20 -12.39 8.64 13.77
C ASP A 20 -10.90 8.59 14.13
N GLY A 21 -10.17 7.58 13.65
CA GLY A 21 -8.74 7.40 13.87
C GLY A 21 -8.41 6.56 15.10
N THR A 22 -9.42 6.01 15.79
CA THR A 22 -9.22 5.06 16.90
C THR A 22 -9.07 3.61 16.43
N GLU A 23 -9.34 3.34 15.15
CA GLU A 23 -9.25 2.01 14.56
C GLU A 23 -7.80 1.59 14.26
N THR A 24 -7.57 0.28 14.14
CA THR A 24 -6.35 -0.26 13.55
C THR A 24 -6.64 -0.85 12.18
N TYR A 25 -5.64 -0.89 11.30
CA TYR A 25 -5.84 -1.20 9.89
C TYR A 25 -4.86 -2.26 9.42
N ASP A 26 -5.37 -3.26 8.68
CA ASP A 26 -4.54 -4.14 7.85
C ASP A 26 -4.85 -3.89 6.37
N VAL A 27 -3.92 -4.30 5.52
CA VAL A 27 -4.09 -4.26 4.06
C VAL A 27 -3.83 -5.66 3.53
N GLU A 28 -4.88 -6.28 2.99
CA GLU A 28 -4.84 -7.62 2.42
C GLU A 28 -4.82 -7.55 0.88
N GLY A 29 -4.11 -8.50 0.26
CA GLY A 29 -3.99 -8.62 -1.20
C GLY A 29 -2.55 -8.46 -1.70
N LYS A 30 -2.36 -8.67 -3.01
CA LYS A 30 -1.04 -8.58 -3.66
C LYS A 30 -0.90 -7.23 -4.38
N PRO A 31 0.04 -6.36 -3.99
CA PRO A 31 0.29 -5.11 -4.70
C PRO A 31 0.67 -5.37 -6.17
N ALA A 32 -0.05 -4.70 -7.07
CA ALA A 32 0.24 -4.63 -8.50
C ALA A 32 -0.32 -3.31 -9.04
N PRO A 33 0.09 -2.88 -10.25
CA PRO A 33 -0.31 -1.57 -10.76
C PRO A 33 -1.84 -1.42 -10.83
N GLY A 34 -2.39 -0.41 -10.15
CA GLY A 34 -3.84 -0.16 -10.10
C GLY A 34 -4.69 -1.26 -9.46
N ALA A 35 -4.07 -2.23 -8.75
CA ALA A 35 -4.79 -3.38 -8.19
C ALA A 35 -5.85 -2.96 -7.17
N THR A 36 -6.89 -3.76 -7.04
CA THR A 36 -7.82 -3.63 -5.90
C THR A 36 -7.29 -4.47 -4.74
N LEU A 37 -7.09 -3.82 -3.59
CA LEU A 37 -6.71 -4.42 -2.32
C LEU A 37 -7.87 -4.28 -1.35
N GLU A 38 -7.80 -5.01 -0.23
CA GLU A 38 -8.79 -4.94 0.83
C GLU A 38 -8.21 -4.25 2.06
N LEU A 39 -8.83 -3.14 2.48
CA LEU A 39 -8.54 -2.49 3.75
C LEU A 39 -9.40 -3.14 4.82
N VAL A 40 -8.75 -3.78 5.79
CA VAL A 40 -9.41 -4.38 6.96
C VAL A 40 -9.34 -3.37 8.10
N ILE A 41 -10.50 -2.94 8.59
CA ILE A 41 -10.64 -1.90 9.60
C ILE A 41 -11.09 -2.57 10.89
N HIS A 42 -10.23 -2.59 11.90
CA HIS A 42 -10.53 -3.13 13.22
C HIS A 42 -10.97 -1.99 14.13
N ARG A 43 -12.26 -1.96 14.45
CA ARG A 43 -12.84 -0.93 15.30
C ARG A 43 -12.60 -1.25 16.77
N LYS A 44 -12.55 -0.21 17.61
CA LYS A 44 -12.43 -0.36 19.07
C LYS A 44 -13.61 -1.12 19.69
N THR A 45 -14.76 -1.14 19.01
CA THR A 45 -15.95 -1.91 19.39
C THR A 45 -15.77 -3.42 19.21
N GLY A 46 -14.73 -3.86 18.49
CA GLY A 46 -14.50 -5.24 18.09
C GLY A 46 -15.11 -5.61 16.72
N GLU A 47 -15.85 -4.69 16.09
CA GLU A 47 -16.35 -4.86 14.72
C GLU A 47 -15.20 -4.76 13.70
N VAL A 48 -15.30 -5.54 12.64
CA VAL A 48 -14.31 -5.58 11.56
C VAL A 48 -15.01 -5.30 10.23
N ASP A 49 -14.63 -4.20 9.58
CA ASP A 49 -15.09 -3.85 8.24
C ASP A 49 -14.02 -4.20 7.21
N ARG A 50 -14.47 -4.64 6.03
CA ARG A 50 -13.62 -4.90 4.87
C ARG A 50 -14.04 -4.00 3.72
N VAL A 51 -13.14 -3.13 3.27
CA VAL A 51 -13.43 -2.10 2.27
C VAL A 51 -12.47 -2.22 1.09
N PRO A 52 -12.95 -2.29 -0.16
CA PRO A 52 -12.07 -2.30 -1.32
C PRO A 52 -11.39 -0.94 -1.48
N VAL A 53 -10.08 -0.96 -1.74
CA VAL A 53 -9.27 0.22 -2.04
C VAL A 53 -8.45 -0.02 -3.31
N THR A 54 -8.10 1.06 -4.00
CA THR A 54 -7.20 1.02 -5.15
C THR A 54 -5.77 1.24 -4.69
N CYS A 55 -4.88 0.34 -5.08
CA CYS A 55 -3.43 0.53 -4.99
C CYS A 55 -2.99 1.54 -6.04
N ARG A 56 -2.41 2.66 -5.60
CA ARG A 56 -1.93 3.77 -6.45
C ARG A 56 -0.44 3.70 -6.72
N LEU A 57 0.08 2.48 -6.77
CA LEU A 57 1.28 2.18 -7.53
C LEU A 57 0.78 2.09 -8.97
N ASP A 58 1.13 3.06 -9.80
CA ASP A 58 0.54 3.24 -11.13
C ASP A 58 1.36 2.49 -12.20
N THR A 59 2.60 2.09 -11.90
CA THR A 59 3.49 1.34 -12.80
C THR A 59 4.15 0.13 -12.14
N ALA A 60 4.66 -0.81 -12.96
CA ALA A 60 5.42 -1.96 -12.45
C ALA A 60 6.72 -1.52 -11.75
N GLU A 61 7.38 -0.48 -12.27
CA GLU A 61 8.59 0.10 -11.67
C GLU A 61 8.31 0.62 -10.25
N GLU A 62 7.20 1.32 -10.04
CA GLU A 62 6.80 1.79 -8.70
C GLU A 62 6.54 0.63 -7.73
N VAL A 63 6.00 -0.49 -8.22
CA VAL A 63 5.81 -1.70 -7.41
C VAL A 63 7.15 -2.27 -6.96
N ASP A 64 8.15 -2.29 -7.83
CA ASP A 64 9.46 -2.82 -7.48
C ASP A 64 10.25 -1.85 -6.59
N ILE A 65 10.12 -0.54 -6.80
CA ILE A 65 10.63 0.49 -5.88
C ILE A 65 9.99 0.34 -4.49
N TYR A 66 8.68 0.09 -4.42
CA TYR A 66 7.98 -0.13 -3.16
C TYR A 66 8.52 -1.37 -2.43
N LYS A 67 8.65 -2.51 -3.12
CA LYS A 67 9.22 -3.75 -2.56
C LYS A 67 10.64 -3.57 -2.03
N ALA A 68 11.45 -2.73 -2.69
CA ALA A 68 12.81 -2.43 -2.25
C ALA A 68 12.86 -1.53 -0.99
N GLY A 69 11.72 -0.99 -0.52
CA GLY A 69 11.67 -0.04 0.60
C GLY A 69 11.84 1.43 0.15
N GLY A 70 11.77 1.70 -1.14
CA GLY A 70 11.84 3.03 -1.74
C GLY A 70 13.03 3.24 -2.68
N VAL A 71 13.02 4.38 -3.39
CA VAL A 71 13.94 4.64 -4.51
C VAL A 71 15.43 4.61 -4.12
N LEU A 72 15.79 5.16 -2.96
CA LEU A 72 17.19 5.14 -2.49
C LEU A 72 17.65 3.73 -2.17
N GLN A 73 16.76 2.89 -1.63
CA GLN A 73 17.08 1.50 -1.32
C GLN A 73 17.22 0.68 -2.59
N ARG A 74 16.34 0.90 -3.57
CA ARG A 74 16.45 0.28 -4.89
C ARG A 74 17.78 0.63 -5.56
N PHE A 75 18.13 1.91 -5.58
CA PHE A 75 19.41 2.36 -6.14
C PHE A 75 20.63 1.72 -5.45
N ALA A 76 20.62 1.62 -4.11
CA ALA A 76 21.71 1.00 -3.37
C ALA A 76 21.86 -0.50 -3.69
N GLN A 77 20.74 -1.21 -3.85
CA GLN A 77 20.73 -2.63 -4.26
C GLN A 77 21.31 -2.80 -5.67
N ASP A 78 20.81 -2.02 -6.64
CA ASP A 78 21.29 -2.05 -8.02
C ASP A 78 22.81 -1.75 -8.11
N PHE A 79 23.28 -0.78 -7.31
CA PHE A 79 24.71 -0.43 -7.25
C PHE A 79 25.57 -1.60 -6.72
N LEU A 80 25.14 -2.26 -5.65
CA LEU A 80 25.85 -3.42 -5.10
C LEU A 80 25.86 -4.62 -6.06
N GLU A 81 24.72 -4.90 -6.70
CA GLU A 81 24.63 -5.97 -7.71
C GLU A 81 25.58 -5.73 -8.89
N SER A 82 25.64 -4.48 -9.39
CA SER A 82 26.55 -4.12 -10.48
C SER A 82 28.03 -4.31 -10.13
N THR A 83 28.40 -4.09 -8.87
CA THR A 83 29.78 -4.22 -8.38
C THR A 83 30.16 -5.67 -8.15
N SER A 84 29.22 -6.53 -7.77
CA SER A 84 29.46 -7.97 -7.57
C SER A 84 29.54 -8.76 -8.89
N ALA A 85 29.06 -8.18 -9.99
CA ALA A 85 29.08 -8.81 -11.31
C ALA A 85 30.35 -8.49 -12.13
N ALA A 86 31.24 -7.64 -11.60
CA ALA A 86 32.53 -7.26 -12.19
C ALA A 86 33.69 -7.97 -11.50
#